data_AF-A0A701Q9F3-F1
#
_entry.id   AF-A0A701Q9F3-F1
#
_cell.length_a   1.000
_cell.length_b   1.000
_cell.length_c   1.000
_cell.angle_alpha   90.00
_cell.angle_beta   90.00
_cell.angle_gamma   90.00
#
_symmetry.space_group_name_H-M   'P 1'
#
loop_
_entity.id
_entity.type
_entity.pdbx_description
1 polymer ?
#
loop_
_entity_poly.entity_id
_entity_poly.type
_entity_poly.pdbx_seq_one_letter_code
_entity_poly.pdbx_strand_id
1 'polypeptide(L)'
;MTTTTASSVDIPSDNDLPLSAHLTEPAEPAIDTSDITVTPDTSAQSAAYRLGGKRSRLWHPSSDRRSLIFKVSSVLVYCLFLGAVLFLWLTVRQQQIQLTTLDAAFRSGQLQTLPDRMQAIEDRQQQFVPKLQGEKWQLRLSEQELRLTAFEQQLSSLVTEVKETQAATARAVAREDETGMKLDAVHKALTEQTSRIDTLASWKDTWSKRTVATATKATPSPGGGQSAAKKSSKPRVIKPPFTLVSIERRGGQAYAVILPAGNSGWTQLRMVSPGESLSGWVLVNISGNQAEFQVNGQVQRLTL
;
A
#
# COMPACT_ATOMS: atom_id res chain seq x y z
N MET A 1 27.97 -16.22 -49.69
CA MET A 1 28.77 -17.05 -48.77
C MET A 1 29.54 -16.13 -47.85
N THR A 2 29.08 -15.98 -46.61
CA THR A 2 29.88 -15.72 -45.40
C THR A 2 28.95 -15.94 -44.20
N THR A 3 29.47 -16.64 -43.20
CA THR A 3 28.76 -17.41 -42.18
C THR A 3 28.57 -16.66 -40.87
N THR A 4 27.37 -16.74 -40.31
CA THR A 4 26.98 -16.34 -38.95
C THR A 4 27.55 -17.33 -37.93
N THR A 5 28.25 -16.83 -36.90
CA THR A 5 28.59 -17.59 -35.69
C THR A 5 27.64 -17.13 -34.58
N ALA A 6 26.72 -17.99 -34.17
CA ALA A 6 25.85 -17.77 -33.00
C ALA A 6 26.37 -18.62 -31.83
N SER A 7 26.61 -17.97 -30.70
CA SER A 7 27.02 -18.60 -29.44
C SER A 7 25.81 -19.29 -28.80
N SER A 8 25.93 -20.62 -28.63
CA SER A 8 24.99 -21.47 -27.90
C SER A 8 25.17 -21.23 -26.40
N VAL A 9 24.07 -20.94 -25.69
CA VAL A 9 24.03 -20.90 -24.22
C VAL A 9 23.27 -22.13 -23.75
N ASP A 10 23.92 -22.89 -22.88
CA ASP A 10 23.46 -24.12 -22.24
C ASP A 10 22.17 -23.93 -21.43
N ILE A 11 21.23 -24.86 -21.59
CA ILE A 11 20.10 -25.08 -20.66
C ILE A 11 20.19 -26.55 -20.24
N PRO A 12 20.30 -26.87 -18.94
CA PRO A 12 20.47 -28.24 -18.49
C PRO A 12 19.15 -29.02 -18.57
N SER A 13 19.32 -30.29 -18.91
CA SER A 13 18.30 -31.33 -19.01
C SER A 13 17.92 -31.82 -17.61
N ASP A 14 16.63 -31.77 -17.28
CA ASP A 14 16.09 -32.46 -16.10
C ASP A 14 15.10 -33.54 -16.57
N ASN A 15 15.65 -34.74 -16.72
CA ASN A 15 14.91 -36.00 -16.68
C ASN A 15 14.73 -36.31 -15.19
N ASP A 16 13.49 -36.38 -14.71
CA ASP A 16 13.12 -37.24 -13.58
C ASP A 16 11.59 -37.37 -13.50
N LEU A 17 11.08 -38.46 -14.08
CA LEU A 17 9.84 -39.11 -13.68
C LEU A 17 10.18 -40.14 -12.60
N PRO A 18 9.28 -40.38 -11.64
CA PRO A 18 8.65 -41.71 -11.68
C PRO A 18 7.14 -41.72 -11.46
N LEU A 19 6.51 -42.65 -12.19
CA LEU A 19 5.15 -43.15 -12.02
C LEU A 19 4.83 -43.58 -10.59
N SER A 20 3.60 -43.31 -10.13
CA SER A 20 2.67 -44.25 -9.44
C SER A 20 1.36 -43.50 -9.15
N ALA A 21 0.28 -43.79 -9.87
CA ALA A 21 -0.78 -44.75 -9.49
C ALA A 21 -1.68 -44.25 -8.33
N HIS A 22 -2.88 -43.75 -8.66
CA HIS A 22 -4.17 -44.37 -8.32
C HIS A 22 -5.32 -43.37 -8.50
N LEU A 23 -6.29 -43.75 -9.35
CA LEU A 23 -7.60 -43.11 -9.48
C LEU A 23 -8.33 -43.19 -8.14
N THR A 24 -8.94 -42.07 -7.73
CA THR A 24 -9.92 -42.02 -6.66
C THR A 24 -11.31 -42.22 -7.26
N GLU A 25 -11.89 -43.38 -6.99
CA GLU A 25 -13.27 -43.80 -7.28
C GLU A 25 -14.16 -43.49 -6.06
N PRO A 26 -15.38 -42.92 -6.22
CA PRO A 26 -16.26 -42.71 -5.08
C PRO A 26 -17.32 -43.81 -4.93
N ALA A 27 -17.20 -44.53 -3.81
CA ALA A 27 -18.25 -44.95 -2.87
C ALA A 27 -19.58 -45.55 -3.37
N GLU A 28 -19.72 -46.87 -3.21
CA GLU A 28 -20.99 -47.54 -2.90
C GLU A 28 -21.27 -47.51 -1.36
N PRO A 29 -22.53 -47.38 -0.92
CA PRO A 29 -22.90 -47.62 0.47
C PRO A 29 -23.32 -49.08 0.71
N ALA A 30 -22.65 -49.71 1.68
CA ALA A 30 -23.12 -50.91 2.35
C ALA A 30 -24.42 -50.60 3.13
N ILE A 31 -25.44 -51.44 2.95
CA ILE A 31 -26.58 -51.51 3.89
C ILE A 31 -26.48 -52.82 4.66
N ASP A 32 -26.31 -52.61 5.95
CA ASP A 32 -26.27 -53.51 7.08
C ASP A 32 -27.49 -54.45 7.13
N THR A 33 -27.23 -55.74 7.35
CA THR A 33 -28.25 -56.79 7.46
C THR A 33 -28.42 -57.12 8.93
N SER A 34 -29.45 -56.57 9.57
CA SER A 34 -29.76 -56.88 10.97
C SER A 34 -30.65 -58.12 11.09
N ASP A 35 -30.02 -59.12 11.69
CA ASP A 35 -30.47 -60.34 12.34
C ASP A 35 -31.68 -60.18 13.28
N ILE A 36 -32.70 -61.07 13.19
CA ILE A 36 -33.48 -61.51 14.37
C ILE A 36 -33.77 -63.01 14.26
N THR A 37 -33.25 -63.71 15.26
CA THR A 37 -33.25 -65.14 15.54
C THR A 37 -34.47 -65.57 16.37
N VAL A 38 -35.18 -66.61 15.88
CA VAL A 38 -35.62 -67.87 16.51
C VAL A 38 -36.23 -67.89 17.95
N THR A 39 -37.43 -68.47 18.11
CA THR A 39 -37.66 -69.80 18.76
C THR A 39 -39.16 -70.17 18.89
N PRO A 40 -39.50 -71.48 18.88
CA PRO A 40 -40.87 -71.99 18.94
C PRO A 40 -41.20 -72.78 20.23
N ASP A 41 -42.45 -73.26 20.27
CA ASP A 41 -43.04 -74.36 21.05
C ASP A 41 -43.24 -74.22 22.56
N THR A 42 -44.49 -74.47 23.00
CA THR A 42 -44.79 -75.21 24.24
C THR A 42 -46.18 -75.85 24.16
N SER A 43 -46.19 -77.14 24.44
CA SER A 43 -47.31 -78.08 24.44
C SER A 43 -47.79 -78.40 25.87
N ALA A 44 -48.96 -79.05 25.93
CA ALA A 44 -49.43 -79.97 26.99
C ALA A 44 -49.89 -79.36 28.34
N GLN A 45 -51.21 -79.39 28.60
CA GLN A 45 -51.91 -80.39 29.44
C GLN A 45 -51.77 -80.18 30.96
N SER A 46 -52.90 -79.92 31.62
CA SER A 46 -53.18 -80.49 32.93
C SER A 46 -54.69 -80.55 33.23
N ALA A 47 -55.06 -81.70 33.77
CA ALA A 47 -56.40 -82.16 34.09
C ALA A 47 -56.79 -81.81 35.54
N ALA A 48 -58.09 -81.70 35.83
CA ALA A 48 -58.71 -82.31 37.03
C ALA A 48 -60.24 -82.08 37.12
N TYR A 49 -60.97 -83.19 37.00
CA TYR A 49 -62.03 -83.66 37.91
C TYR A 49 -63.21 -82.76 38.36
N ARG A 50 -64.38 -83.20 37.88
CA ARG A 50 -65.63 -83.52 38.60
C ARG A 50 -66.66 -82.39 38.90
N LEU A 51 -67.74 -82.54 38.13
CA LEU A 51 -69.12 -82.78 38.59
C LEU A 51 -69.94 -81.56 39.03
N GLY A 52 -70.90 -81.18 38.18
CA GLY A 52 -72.13 -80.56 38.66
C GLY A 52 -72.77 -79.59 37.68
N GLY A 53 -74.02 -79.88 37.29
CA GLY A 53 -75.00 -78.80 37.11
C GLY A 53 -75.22 -78.25 35.70
N LYS A 54 -75.96 -79.00 34.90
CA LYS A 54 -77.24 -78.57 34.30
C LYS A 54 -77.33 -77.14 33.69
N ARG A 55 -77.34 -77.12 32.35
CA ARG A 55 -78.06 -76.22 31.43
C ARG A 55 -77.94 -74.69 31.65
N SER A 56 -77.25 -74.04 30.72
CA SER A 56 -77.71 -72.78 30.11
C SER A 56 -77.19 -72.65 28.69
N ARG A 57 -78.12 -72.65 27.72
CA ARG A 57 -77.88 -72.29 26.32
C ARG A 57 -77.60 -70.79 26.26
N LEU A 58 -76.41 -70.40 25.79
CA LEU A 58 -76.16 -69.10 25.19
C LEU A 58 -74.84 -69.16 24.39
N TRP A 59 -74.74 -68.38 23.30
CA TRP A 59 -73.61 -68.18 22.34
C TRP A 59 -73.58 -69.13 21.11
N HIS A 60 -73.24 -68.73 19.85
CA HIS A 60 -72.26 -67.76 19.31
C HIS A 60 -72.61 -67.22 17.88
N PRO A 61 -71.95 -66.15 17.38
CA PRO A 61 -72.18 -65.49 16.08
C PRO A 61 -71.30 -66.00 14.90
N SER A 62 -71.62 -65.46 13.71
CA SER A 62 -71.30 -65.83 12.31
C SER A 62 -69.82 -65.96 11.85
N SER A 63 -69.55 -66.96 11.00
CA SER A 63 -68.26 -67.29 10.36
C SER A 63 -68.05 -66.72 8.93
N ASP A 64 -69.05 -66.11 8.30
CA ASP A 64 -69.00 -65.74 6.87
C ASP A 64 -68.07 -64.56 6.52
N ARG A 65 -67.87 -63.62 7.44
CA ARG A 65 -67.14 -62.36 7.12
C ARG A 65 -65.64 -62.55 6.89
N ARG A 66 -65.03 -63.61 7.44
CA ARG A 66 -63.58 -63.85 7.30
C ARG A 66 -63.19 -64.30 5.88
N SER A 67 -64.05 -65.07 5.21
CA SER A 67 -63.78 -65.55 3.83
C SER A 67 -63.80 -64.41 2.81
N LEU A 68 -64.69 -63.42 2.99
CA LEU A 68 -64.77 -62.25 2.11
C LEU A 68 -63.52 -61.37 2.20
N ILE A 69 -62.95 -61.21 3.41
CA ILE A 69 -61.72 -60.41 3.61
C ILE A 69 -60.54 -61.01 2.84
N PHE A 70 -60.35 -62.35 2.88
CA PHE A 70 -59.28 -63.01 2.13
C PHE A 70 -59.45 -62.93 0.60
N LYS A 71 -60.70 -62.93 0.11
CA LYS A 71 -60.98 -62.75 -1.32
C LYS A 71 -60.65 -61.33 -1.78
N VAL A 72 -61.02 -60.33 -1.00
CA VAL A 72 -60.72 -58.92 -1.30
C VAL A 72 -59.22 -58.65 -1.21
N SER A 73 -58.51 -59.22 -0.22
CA SER A 73 -57.05 -59.08 -0.13
C SER A 73 -56.34 -59.75 -1.31
N SER A 74 -56.82 -60.91 -1.76
CA SER A 74 -56.26 -61.57 -2.94
C SER A 74 -56.44 -60.70 -4.21
N VAL A 75 -57.63 -60.13 -4.43
CA VAL A 75 -57.87 -59.20 -5.55
C VAL A 75 -56.97 -57.97 -5.46
N LEU A 76 -56.80 -57.39 -4.27
CA LEU A 76 -55.91 -56.25 -4.06
C LEU A 76 -54.46 -56.59 -4.44
N VAL A 77 -53.97 -57.75 -4.01
CA VAL A 77 -52.62 -58.23 -4.36
C VAL A 77 -52.48 -58.43 -5.87
N TYR A 78 -53.48 -59.02 -6.54
CA TYR A 78 -53.47 -59.15 -8.00
C TYR A 78 -53.46 -57.78 -8.70
N CYS A 79 -54.26 -56.80 -8.23
CA CYS A 79 -54.25 -55.44 -8.78
C CYS A 79 -52.90 -54.75 -8.61
N LEU A 80 -52.25 -54.89 -7.45
CA LEU A 80 -50.91 -54.35 -7.21
C LEU A 80 -49.88 -55.01 -8.14
N PHE A 81 -49.98 -56.32 -8.35
CA PHE A 81 -49.07 -57.04 -9.22
C PHE A 81 -49.24 -56.61 -10.69
N LEU A 82 -50.48 -56.47 -11.17
CA LEU A 82 -50.74 -55.95 -12.52
C LEU A 82 -50.23 -54.51 -12.68
N GLY A 83 -50.41 -53.67 -11.66
CA GLY A 83 -49.87 -52.31 -11.64
C GLY A 83 -48.34 -52.29 -11.77
N ALA A 84 -47.65 -53.16 -11.04
CA ALA A 84 -46.19 -53.29 -11.11
C ALA A 84 -45.72 -53.76 -12.50
N VAL A 85 -46.41 -54.73 -13.11
CA VAL A 85 -46.09 -55.21 -14.46
C VAL A 85 -46.29 -54.12 -15.51
N LEU A 86 -47.38 -53.36 -15.42
CA LEU A 86 -47.64 -52.23 -16.32
C LEU A 86 -46.61 -51.12 -16.14
N PHE A 87 -46.22 -50.82 -14.90
CA PHE A 87 -45.18 -49.85 -14.60
C PHE A 87 -43.83 -50.27 -15.21
N LEU A 88 -43.44 -51.53 -15.03
CA LEU A 88 -42.21 -52.08 -15.61
C LEU A 88 -42.24 -52.01 -17.15
N TRP A 89 -43.37 -52.37 -17.76
CA TRP A 89 -43.56 -52.27 -19.21
C TRP A 89 -43.43 -50.83 -19.72
N LEU A 90 -43.97 -49.87 -18.98
CA LEU A 90 -43.86 -48.44 -19.31
C LEU A 90 -42.40 -47.95 -19.23
N THR A 91 -41.67 -48.35 -18.20
CA THR A 91 -40.24 -47.98 -18.06
C THR A 91 -39.37 -48.55 -19.17
N VAL A 92 -39.62 -49.80 -19.59
CA VAL A 92 -38.92 -50.43 -20.73
C VAL A 92 -39.23 -49.72 -22.04
N ARG A 93 -40.51 -49.37 -22.27
CA ARG A 93 -40.94 -48.56 -23.42
C ARG A 93 -40.22 -47.21 -23.47
N GLN A 94 -40.04 -46.55 -22.32
CA GLN A 94 -39.38 -45.26 -22.22
C GLN A 94 -37.88 -45.35 -22.57
N GLN A 95 -37.21 -46.42 -22.13
CA GLN A 95 -35.80 -46.67 -22.48
C GLN A 95 -35.60 -46.99 -23.97
N GLN A 96 -36.59 -47.62 -24.63
CA GLN A 96 -36.52 -47.86 -26.07
C GLN A 96 -36.52 -46.58 -26.91
N ILE A 97 -37.16 -45.49 -26.46
CA ILE A 97 -37.18 -44.21 -27.19
C ILE A 97 -35.76 -43.63 -27.32
N GLN A 98 -34.96 -43.69 -26.24
CA GLN A 98 -33.57 -43.20 -26.23
C GLN A 98 -32.69 -43.97 -27.22
N LEU A 99 -32.84 -45.29 -27.27
CA LEU A 99 -32.10 -46.16 -28.20
C LEU A 99 -32.48 -45.88 -29.66
N THR A 100 -33.76 -45.58 -29.95
CA THR A 100 -34.20 -45.25 -31.31
C THR A 100 -33.74 -43.86 -31.77
N THR A 101 -33.61 -42.89 -30.87
CA THR A 101 -33.07 -41.56 -31.22
C THR A 101 -31.56 -41.60 -31.46
N LEU A 102 -30.84 -42.45 -30.73
CA LEU A 102 -29.43 -42.73 -30.99
C LEU A 102 -29.27 -43.42 -32.35
N ASP A 103 -30.06 -44.45 -32.64
CA ASP A 103 -30.05 -45.13 -33.95
C ASP A 103 -30.43 -44.19 -35.11
N ALA A 104 -31.38 -43.27 -34.88
CA ALA A 104 -31.72 -42.24 -35.85
C ALA A 104 -30.57 -41.23 -36.07
N ALA A 105 -29.83 -40.86 -35.01
CA ALA A 105 -28.64 -40.01 -35.09
C ALA A 105 -27.43 -40.72 -35.73
N PHE A 106 -27.33 -42.05 -35.58
CA PHE A 106 -26.37 -42.90 -36.29
C PHE A 106 -26.70 -42.99 -37.79
N ARG A 107 -27.99 -43.16 -38.13
CA ARG A 107 -28.44 -43.24 -39.53
C ARG A 107 -28.47 -41.89 -40.25
N SER A 108 -28.63 -40.78 -39.53
CA SER A 108 -28.69 -39.44 -40.11
C SER A 108 -27.32 -38.87 -40.52
N GLY A 109 -26.22 -39.63 -40.35
CA GLY A 109 -24.87 -39.18 -40.72
C GLY A 109 -24.32 -38.04 -39.85
N GLN A 110 -25.04 -37.64 -38.81
CA GLN A 110 -24.67 -36.50 -37.96
C GLN A 110 -23.38 -36.77 -37.17
N LEU A 111 -23.10 -38.03 -36.84
CA LEU A 111 -21.81 -38.48 -36.28
C LEU A 111 -20.66 -38.48 -37.31
N GLN A 112 -20.94 -38.62 -38.61
CA GLN A 112 -19.90 -38.60 -39.65
C GLN A 112 -19.36 -37.19 -39.90
N THR A 113 -20.16 -36.16 -39.61
CA THR A 113 -19.74 -34.75 -39.70
C THR A 113 -19.09 -34.23 -38.40
N LEU A 114 -19.10 -35.04 -37.33
CA LEU A 114 -18.49 -34.66 -36.05
C LEU A 114 -16.97 -34.44 -36.14
N PRO A 115 -16.20 -35.30 -36.85
CA PRO A 115 -14.78 -35.08 -37.10
C PRO A 115 -14.53 -33.79 -37.87
N ASP A 116 -15.25 -33.55 -38.97
CA ASP A 116 -15.11 -32.32 -39.77
C ASP A 116 -15.45 -31.06 -38.96
N ARG A 117 -16.49 -31.11 -38.12
CA ARG A 117 -16.86 -29.99 -37.25
C ARG A 117 -15.86 -29.79 -36.13
N MET A 118 -15.31 -30.86 -35.57
CA MET A 118 -14.23 -30.77 -34.58
C MET A 118 -12.99 -30.14 -35.21
N GLN A 119 -12.61 -30.60 -36.41
CA GLN A 119 -11.47 -30.09 -37.15
C GLN A 119 -11.65 -28.62 -37.54
N ALA A 120 -12.85 -28.23 -37.99
CA ALA A 120 -13.16 -26.83 -38.29
C ALA A 120 -13.17 -25.93 -37.05
N ILE A 121 -13.45 -26.47 -35.85
CA ILE A 121 -13.32 -25.74 -34.59
C ILE A 121 -11.85 -25.63 -34.18
N GLU A 122 -11.08 -26.72 -34.31
CA GLU A 122 -9.65 -26.75 -34.01
C GLU A 122 -8.88 -25.78 -34.91
N ASP A 123 -9.09 -25.81 -36.22
CA ASP A 123 -8.49 -24.88 -37.18
C ASP A 123 -8.85 -23.42 -36.86
N ARG A 124 -10.09 -23.19 -36.42
CA ARG A 124 -10.54 -21.86 -35.99
C ARG A 124 -9.82 -21.41 -34.73
N GLN A 125 -9.62 -22.28 -33.74
CA GLN A 125 -8.85 -21.97 -32.53
C GLN A 125 -7.38 -21.71 -32.86
N GLN A 126 -6.77 -22.58 -33.67
CA GLN A 126 -5.42 -22.46 -34.19
C GLN A 126 -5.22 -21.17 -34.98
N GLN A 127 -6.25 -20.62 -35.61
CA GLN A 127 -6.16 -19.36 -36.33
C GLN A 127 -6.29 -18.14 -35.41
N PHE A 128 -7.16 -18.16 -34.40
CA PHE A 128 -7.43 -17.01 -33.55
C PHE A 128 -6.39 -16.81 -32.45
N VAL A 129 -5.90 -17.88 -31.84
CA VAL A 129 -4.91 -17.80 -30.75
C VAL A 129 -3.61 -17.10 -31.18
N PRO A 130 -2.94 -17.49 -32.28
CA PRO A 130 -1.68 -16.85 -32.66
C PRO A 130 -1.90 -15.43 -33.20
N LYS A 131 -3.03 -15.15 -33.87
CA LYS A 131 -3.35 -13.80 -34.33
C LYS A 131 -3.53 -12.84 -33.16
N LEU A 132 -4.36 -13.22 -32.19
CA LEU A 132 -4.61 -12.40 -31.00
C LEU A 132 -3.34 -12.25 -30.14
N GLN A 133 -2.52 -13.30 -30.04
CA GLN A 133 -1.23 -13.21 -29.36
C GLN A 133 -0.28 -12.28 -30.10
N GLY A 134 -0.15 -12.38 -31.43
CA GLY A 134 0.69 -11.53 -32.25
C GLY A 134 0.33 -10.05 -32.14
N GLU A 135 -0.96 -9.70 -32.23
CA GLU A 135 -1.43 -8.32 -32.06
C GLU A 135 -1.12 -7.77 -30.66
N LYS A 136 -1.35 -8.57 -29.61
CA LYS A 136 -1.02 -8.17 -28.23
C LYS A 136 0.49 -8.04 -28.00
N TRP A 137 1.29 -8.90 -28.63
CA TRP A 137 2.74 -8.81 -28.58
C TRP A 137 3.25 -7.55 -29.27
N GLN A 138 2.72 -7.23 -30.46
CA GLN A 138 3.05 -6.00 -31.18
C GLN A 138 2.67 -4.75 -30.39
N LEU A 139 1.47 -4.73 -29.77
CA LEU A 139 1.04 -3.62 -28.93
C LEU A 139 1.93 -3.42 -27.70
N ARG A 140 2.33 -4.52 -27.03
CA ARG A 140 3.26 -4.43 -25.89
C ARG A 140 4.66 -3.96 -26.33
N LEU A 141 5.12 -4.40 -27.50
CA LEU A 141 6.42 -4.01 -28.02
C LEU A 141 6.46 -2.50 -28.32
N SER A 142 5.42 -1.98 -28.99
CA SER A 142 5.33 -0.54 -29.27
C SER A 142 5.15 0.30 -27.99
N GLU A 143 4.39 -0.18 -27.02
CA GLU A 143 4.29 0.48 -25.70
C GLU A 143 5.65 0.50 -24.98
N GLN A 144 6.41 -0.59 -25.05
CA GLN A 144 7.73 -0.68 -24.45
C GLN A 144 8.74 0.26 -25.13
N GLU A 145 8.71 0.34 -26.46
CA GLU A 145 9.53 1.31 -27.23
C GLU A 145 9.19 2.76 -26.85
N LEU A 146 7.90 3.08 -26.70
CA LEU A 146 7.48 4.41 -26.24
C LEU A 146 7.98 4.72 -24.82
N ARG A 147 7.94 3.73 -23.92
CA ARG A 147 8.47 3.89 -22.55
C ARG A 147 9.98 4.07 -22.54
N LEU A 148 10.72 3.33 -23.38
CA LEU A 148 12.17 3.45 -23.49
C LEU A 148 12.58 4.82 -24.04
N THR A 149 11.91 5.30 -25.08
CA THR A 149 12.16 6.63 -25.65
C THR A 149 11.82 7.75 -24.67
N ALA A 150 10.73 7.63 -23.92
CA ALA A 150 10.39 8.58 -22.85
C ALA A 150 11.46 8.57 -21.73
N PHE A 151 11.94 7.39 -21.34
CA PHE A 151 12.99 7.26 -20.33
C PHE A 151 14.32 7.86 -20.80
N GLU A 152 14.70 7.64 -22.06
CA GLU A 152 15.89 8.24 -22.67
C GLU A 152 15.79 9.77 -22.69
N GLN A 153 14.61 10.32 -23.03
CA GLN A 153 14.37 11.76 -22.96
C GLN A 153 14.53 12.30 -21.54
N GLN A 154 13.99 11.61 -20.53
CA GLN A 154 14.15 11.97 -19.12
C GLN A 154 15.62 11.94 -18.67
N LEU A 155 16.39 10.95 -19.09
CA LEU A 155 17.83 10.92 -18.81
C LEU A 155 18.56 12.08 -19.50
N SER A 156 18.23 12.38 -20.75
CA SER A 156 18.83 13.49 -21.48
C SER A 156 18.56 14.83 -20.79
N SER A 157 17.33 15.05 -20.32
CA SER A 157 16.97 16.28 -19.60
C SER A 157 17.69 16.38 -18.26
N LEU A 158 17.79 15.28 -17.52
CA LEU A 158 18.48 15.25 -16.23
C LEU A 158 19.99 15.52 -16.41
N VAL A 159 20.61 14.96 -17.44
CA VAL A 159 22.01 15.25 -17.77
C VAL A 159 22.21 16.72 -18.14
N THR A 160 21.28 17.33 -18.90
CA THR A 160 21.36 18.76 -19.21
C THR A 160 21.21 19.63 -17.96
N GLU A 161 20.28 19.29 -17.07
CA GLU A 161 20.06 20.00 -15.80
C GLU A 161 21.28 19.88 -14.87
N VAL A 162 21.89 18.69 -14.78
CA VAL A 162 23.14 18.49 -14.01
C VAL A 162 24.29 19.31 -14.60
N LYS A 163 24.42 19.39 -15.93
CA LYS A 163 25.44 20.23 -16.56
C LYS A 163 25.20 21.72 -16.30
N GLU A 164 23.96 22.17 -16.36
CA GLU A 164 23.61 23.57 -16.10
C GLU A 164 23.86 23.95 -14.64
N THR A 165 23.43 23.10 -13.70
CA THR A 165 23.67 23.29 -12.26
C THR A 165 25.16 23.23 -11.92
N GLN A 166 25.93 22.33 -12.55
CA GLN A 166 27.38 22.30 -12.41
C GLN A 166 28.03 23.59 -12.91
N ALA A 167 27.61 24.09 -14.08
CA ALA A 167 28.12 25.36 -14.61
C ALA A 167 27.72 26.56 -13.73
N ALA A 168 26.51 26.56 -13.17
CA ALA A 168 26.07 27.57 -12.22
C ALA A 168 26.91 27.54 -10.93
N THR A 169 27.20 26.34 -10.41
CA THR A 169 28.04 26.14 -9.23
C THR A 169 29.47 26.59 -9.48
N ALA A 170 30.06 26.25 -10.63
CA ALA A 170 31.40 26.72 -11.01
C ALA A 170 31.48 28.25 -11.08
N ARG A 171 30.44 28.92 -11.61
CA ARG A 171 30.34 30.39 -11.60
C ARG A 171 30.16 30.97 -10.21
N ALA A 172 29.45 30.28 -9.31
CA ALA A 172 29.29 30.70 -7.92
C ALA A 172 30.62 30.64 -7.17
N VAL A 173 31.36 29.54 -7.30
CA VAL A 173 32.71 29.38 -6.71
C VAL A 173 33.67 30.44 -7.23
N ALA A 174 33.70 30.70 -8.55
CA ALA A 174 34.53 31.75 -9.11
C ALA A 174 34.18 33.16 -8.57
N ARG A 175 32.91 33.41 -8.23
CA ARG A 175 32.51 34.66 -7.57
C ARG A 175 32.97 34.71 -6.12
N GLU A 176 32.91 33.61 -5.38
CA GLU A 176 33.44 33.54 -4.02
C GLU A 176 34.95 33.83 -4.00
N ASP A 177 35.72 33.21 -4.90
CA ASP A 177 37.16 33.46 -5.03
C ASP A 177 37.47 34.93 -5.32
N GLU A 178 36.73 35.55 -6.26
CA GLU A 178 36.85 36.98 -6.57
C GLU A 178 36.52 37.87 -5.36
N THR A 179 35.49 37.51 -4.57
CA THR A 179 35.17 38.23 -3.33
C THR A 179 36.24 38.03 -2.26
N GLY A 180 36.86 36.85 -2.17
CA GLY A 180 37.98 36.57 -1.28
C GLY A 180 39.19 37.43 -1.62
N MET A 181 39.56 37.52 -2.91
CA MET A 181 40.64 38.41 -3.35
C MET A 181 40.39 39.88 -3.04
N LYS A 182 39.14 40.35 -3.21
CA LYS A 182 38.76 41.72 -2.83
C LYS A 182 38.84 41.95 -1.32
N LEU A 183 38.40 40.99 -0.52
CA LEU A 183 38.48 41.06 0.93
C LEU A 183 39.95 41.14 1.40
N ASP A 184 40.82 40.31 0.83
CA ASP A 184 42.25 40.32 1.11
C ASP A 184 42.91 41.64 0.70
N ALA A 185 42.52 42.21 -0.44
CA ALA A 185 43.00 43.51 -0.89
C ALA A 185 42.57 44.63 0.07
N VAL A 186 41.31 44.62 0.53
CA VAL A 186 40.80 45.57 1.53
C VAL A 186 41.51 45.38 2.86
N HIS A 187 41.75 44.14 3.29
CA HIS A 187 42.47 43.84 4.53
C HIS A 187 43.90 44.39 4.46
N LYS A 188 44.62 44.15 3.36
CA LYS A 188 45.95 44.73 3.13
C LYS A 188 45.91 46.26 3.17
N ALA A 189 44.96 46.89 2.50
CA ALA A 189 44.81 48.34 2.53
C ALA A 189 44.53 48.88 3.94
N LEU A 190 43.71 48.18 4.74
CA LEU A 190 43.43 48.54 6.12
C LEU A 190 44.66 48.40 7.02
N THR A 191 45.44 47.33 6.84
CA THR A 191 46.71 47.16 7.59
C THR A 191 47.73 48.24 7.24
N GLU A 192 47.79 48.66 5.98
CA GLU A 192 48.62 49.78 5.51
C GLU A 192 48.12 51.13 6.05
N GLN A 193 46.81 51.35 6.16
CA GLN A 193 46.29 52.56 6.80
C GLN A 193 46.57 52.58 8.31
N THR A 194 46.47 51.42 8.97
CA THR A 194 46.77 51.30 10.40
C THR A 194 48.25 51.60 10.67
N SER A 195 49.16 51.07 9.85
CA SER A 195 50.59 51.38 9.98
C SER A 195 50.91 52.87 9.76
N ARG A 196 50.20 53.54 8.84
CA ARG A 196 50.29 54.99 8.64
C ARG A 196 49.79 55.78 9.86
N ILE A 197 48.72 55.33 10.51
CA ILE A 197 48.22 55.97 11.73
C ILE A 197 49.22 55.78 12.88
N ASP A 198 49.79 54.59 13.03
CA ASP A 198 50.79 54.31 14.08
C ASP A 198 52.08 55.12 13.88
N THR A 199 52.53 55.28 12.63
CA THR A 199 53.69 56.14 12.31
C THR A 199 53.38 57.61 12.58
N LEU A 200 52.19 58.12 12.25
CA LEU A 200 51.76 59.48 12.61
C LEU A 200 51.63 59.66 14.13
N ALA A 201 51.13 58.66 14.84
CA ALA A 201 51.00 58.69 16.30
C ALA A 201 52.38 58.75 16.97
N SER A 202 53.33 57.91 16.55
CA SER A 202 54.71 57.94 17.05
C SER A 202 55.45 59.23 16.67
N TRP A 203 55.19 59.80 15.49
CA TRP A 203 55.72 61.11 15.11
C TRP A 203 55.16 62.24 16.00
N LYS A 204 53.86 62.22 16.29
CA LYS A 204 53.25 63.16 17.25
C LYS A 204 53.88 63.02 18.64
N ASP A 205 54.10 61.80 19.12
CA ASP A 205 54.64 61.57 20.45
C ASP A 205 56.10 62.04 20.55
N THR A 206 56.92 61.77 19.53
CA THR A 206 58.30 62.29 19.46
C THR A 206 58.34 63.82 19.37
N TRP A 207 57.44 64.43 18.60
CA TRP A 207 57.28 65.89 18.56
C TRP A 207 56.89 66.46 19.92
N SER A 208 55.92 65.86 20.60
CA SER A 208 55.49 66.30 21.94
C SER A 208 56.60 66.17 22.99
N LYS A 209 57.42 65.11 22.96
CA LYS A 209 58.58 64.99 23.85
C LYS A 209 59.63 66.06 23.56
N ARG A 210 59.82 66.44 22.30
CA ARG A 210 60.72 67.53 21.92
C ARG A 210 60.20 68.90 22.36
N THR A 211 58.89 69.14 22.33
CA THR A 211 58.32 70.41 22.84
C THR A 211 58.28 70.46 24.38
N VAL A 212 58.14 69.31 25.06
CA VAL A 212 58.23 69.22 26.54
C VAL A 212 59.67 69.35 27.03
N ALA A 213 60.67 68.84 26.30
CA ALA A 213 62.09 69.05 26.64
C ALA A 213 62.50 70.53 26.57
N THR A 214 61.88 71.34 25.72
CA THR A 214 62.06 72.81 25.66
C THR A 214 61.17 73.57 26.65
N ALA A 215 60.24 72.89 27.33
CA ALA A 215 59.35 73.47 28.33
C ALA A 215 59.59 72.85 29.72
N THR A 216 60.85 72.70 30.13
CA THR A 216 61.16 72.42 31.54
C THR A 216 61.21 73.72 32.33
N LYS A 217 60.04 74.36 32.53
CA LYS A 217 59.76 75.20 33.71
C LYS A 217 58.26 75.47 33.85
N ALA A 218 57.55 74.55 34.52
CA ALA A 218 56.51 74.88 35.51
C ALA A 218 55.78 73.60 35.96
N THR A 219 55.64 73.48 37.28
CA THR A 219 55.00 72.41 38.06
C THR A 219 53.45 72.62 38.12
N PRO A 220 52.66 71.79 38.85
CA PRO A 220 51.59 70.94 38.30
C PRO A 220 50.17 71.42 38.69
N SER A 221 49.12 70.86 38.08
CA SER A 221 47.80 70.80 38.74
C SER A 221 46.95 69.61 38.24
N PRO A 222 46.33 68.82 39.15
CA PRO A 222 45.63 67.58 38.82
C PRO A 222 44.11 67.76 38.75
N GLY A 223 43.45 66.94 37.92
CA GLY A 223 42.01 66.71 38.00
C GLY A 223 41.40 66.52 36.61
N GLY A 224 40.61 65.50 36.34
CA GLY A 224 40.18 64.37 37.14
C GLY A 224 39.52 63.41 36.15
N GLY A 225 39.94 62.15 36.17
CA GLY A 225 39.15 61.10 35.58
C GLY A 225 37.98 60.79 36.53
N GLN A 226 36.78 60.64 35.98
CA GLN A 226 35.91 59.50 36.31
C GLN A 226 34.75 59.41 35.32
N SER A 227 34.80 58.32 34.57
CA SER A 227 33.78 57.83 33.65
C SER A 227 32.50 57.52 34.44
N ALA A 228 31.42 58.24 34.15
CA ALA A 228 30.11 57.94 34.69
C ALA A 228 29.55 56.68 34.00
N ALA A 229 29.40 55.61 34.79
CA ALA A 229 28.74 54.37 34.41
C ALA A 229 27.35 54.64 33.80
N LYS A 230 27.14 54.16 32.57
CA LYS A 230 25.84 54.19 31.88
C LYS A 230 24.82 53.38 32.67
N LYS A 231 23.79 54.07 33.18
CA LYS A 231 22.55 53.47 33.70
C LYS A 231 21.85 52.73 32.54
N SER A 232 21.54 51.45 32.73
CA SER A 232 20.74 50.67 31.78
C SER A 232 19.33 51.25 31.68
N SER A 233 19.00 51.89 30.55
CA SER A 233 17.64 52.29 30.25
C SER A 233 16.79 51.05 29.99
N LYS A 234 15.63 50.98 30.64
CA LYS A 234 14.65 49.91 30.45
C LYS A 234 14.16 49.94 28.99
N PRO A 235 14.15 48.82 28.24
CA PRO A 235 13.77 48.83 26.83
C PRO A 235 12.34 49.33 26.67
N ARG A 236 12.15 50.32 25.80
CA ARG A 236 10.82 50.81 25.39
C ARG A 236 10.13 49.67 24.63
N VAL A 237 9.00 49.19 25.14
CA VAL A 237 8.20 48.15 24.46
C VAL A 237 7.56 48.79 23.23
N ILE A 238 8.03 48.42 22.03
CA ILE A 238 7.47 48.85 20.75
C ILE A 238 6.39 47.84 20.37
N LYS A 239 5.19 48.26 19.97
CA LYS A 239 4.16 47.28 19.58
C LYS A 239 4.55 46.62 18.24
N PRO A 240 4.65 45.28 18.14
CA PRO A 240 4.94 44.62 16.87
C PRO A 240 3.76 44.75 15.90
N PRO A 241 4.01 44.83 14.57
CA PRO A 241 2.97 44.85 13.55
C PRO A 241 2.43 43.44 13.24
N PHE A 242 2.58 42.50 14.18
CA PHE A 242 2.13 41.12 14.09
C PHE A 242 1.90 40.57 15.51
N THR A 243 1.14 39.49 15.60
CA THR A 243 0.93 38.74 16.85
C THR A 243 1.68 37.42 16.76
N LEU A 244 2.36 37.02 17.84
CA LEU A 244 2.95 35.69 17.96
C LEU A 244 1.82 34.68 18.24
N VAL A 245 1.67 33.68 17.37
CA VAL A 245 0.57 32.70 17.40
C VAL A 245 1.02 31.36 17.94
N SER A 246 2.18 30.87 17.51
CA SER A 246 2.79 29.66 18.06
C SER A 246 4.31 29.68 17.87
N ILE A 247 5.00 28.75 18.54
CA ILE A 247 6.41 28.45 18.34
C ILE A 247 6.48 27.01 17.89
N GLU A 248 7.10 26.79 16.75
CA GLU A 248 7.18 25.47 16.13
C GLU A 248 8.64 25.01 16.06
N ARG A 249 8.90 23.73 16.32
CA ARG A 249 10.25 23.16 16.21
C ARG A 249 10.27 22.09 15.12
N ARG A 250 11.13 22.27 14.11
CA ARG A 250 11.30 21.33 12.99
C ARG A 250 12.79 21.12 12.74
N GLY A 251 13.21 19.86 12.63
CA GLY A 251 14.61 19.53 12.33
C GLY A 251 15.63 20.11 13.31
N GLY A 252 15.28 20.21 14.60
CA GLY A 252 16.13 20.81 15.64
C GLY A 252 16.06 22.34 15.75
N GLN A 253 15.58 23.01 14.70
CA GLN A 253 15.43 24.47 14.64
C GLN A 253 14.07 24.92 15.18
N ALA A 254 14.05 26.04 15.90
CA ALA A 254 12.83 26.68 16.35
C ALA A 254 12.41 27.82 15.40
N TYR A 255 11.11 27.98 15.22
CA TYR A 255 10.47 28.95 14.35
C TYR A 255 9.35 29.66 15.10
N ALA A 256 9.20 30.96 14.87
CA ALA A 256 8.09 31.74 15.39
C ALA A 256 7.00 31.82 14.33
N VAL A 257 5.80 31.36 14.65
CA VAL A 257 4.62 31.49 13.79
C VAL A 257 3.91 32.78 14.17
N ILE A 258 3.83 33.71 13.23
CA ILE A 258 3.29 35.05 13.44
C ILE A 258 2.14 35.34 12.48
N LEU A 259 1.20 36.14 12.95
CA LEU A 259 0.09 36.67 12.17
C LEU A 259 0.26 38.18 12.01
N PRO A 260 0.49 38.70 10.79
CA PRO A 260 0.54 40.15 10.54
C PRO A 260 -0.72 40.85 11.06
N ALA A 261 -0.60 42.06 11.59
CA ALA A 261 -1.73 42.83 12.09
C ALA A 261 -2.59 43.39 10.93
N GLY A 262 -3.91 43.17 10.97
CA GLY A 262 -4.87 43.63 9.95
C GLY A 262 -6.13 42.72 9.88
N ASN A 263 -6.92 42.82 8.82
CA ASN A 263 -8.03 41.89 8.49
C ASN A 263 -7.51 40.54 7.95
N SER A 264 -6.33 40.11 8.39
CA SER A 264 -5.62 38.91 7.99
C SER A 264 -6.22 37.70 8.72
N GLY A 265 -6.92 36.85 7.97
CA GLY A 265 -7.35 35.54 8.47
C GLY A 265 -6.16 34.59 8.67
N TRP A 266 -6.42 33.41 9.23
CA TRP A 266 -5.45 32.33 9.45
C TRP A 266 -4.66 31.91 8.18
N THR A 267 -5.12 32.32 7.00
CA THR A 267 -4.45 32.11 5.70
C THR A 267 -3.15 32.88 5.53
N GLN A 268 -2.84 33.85 6.39
CA GLN A 268 -1.64 34.69 6.30
C GLN A 268 -0.63 34.45 7.43
N LEU A 269 -0.69 33.28 8.08
CA LEU A 269 0.34 32.86 9.03
C LEU A 269 1.69 32.76 8.33
N ARG A 270 2.71 33.38 8.92
CA ARG A 270 4.09 33.31 8.45
C ARG A 270 4.94 32.63 9.51
N MET A 271 5.75 31.68 9.07
CA MET A 271 6.78 31.06 9.90
C MET A 271 8.08 31.84 9.72
N VAL A 272 8.69 32.30 10.81
CA VAL A 272 9.92 33.11 10.81
C VAL A 272 11.02 32.36 11.53
N SER A 273 12.19 32.30 10.89
CA SER A 273 13.41 31.68 11.43
C SER A 273 14.35 32.71 12.08
N PRO A 274 15.19 32.32 13.05
CA PRO A 274 16.24 33.20 13.57
C PRO A 274 17.12 33.77 12.44
N GLY A 275 17.29 35.09 12.42
CA GLY A 275 17.96 35.85 11.36
C GLY A 275 17.01 36.46 10.32
N GLU A 276 15.78 35.96 10.22
CA GLU A 276 14.80 36.47 9.27
C GLU A 276 14.10 37.73 9.80
N SER A 277 13.79 38.67 8.88
CA SER A 277 13.15 39.94 9.19
C SER A 277 11.71 40.01 8.70
N LEU A 278 10.85 40.65 9.49
CA LEU A 278 9.51 41.07 9.09
C LEU A 278 9.27 42.51 9.56
N SER A 279 9.00 43.43 8.63
CA SER A 279 8.66 44.83 8.94
C SER A 279 9.67 45.51 9.87
N GLY A 280 10.96 45.20 9.73
CA GLY A 280 12.05 45.74 10.57
C GLY A 280 12.27 45.01 11.90
N TRP A 281 11.55 43.92 12.16
CA TRP A 281 11.73 43.04 13.31
C TRP A 281 12.51 41.81 12.88
N VAL A 282 13.72 41.63 13.40
CA VAL A 282 14.57 40.45 13.12
C VAL A 282 14.42 39.46 14.26
N LEU A 283 14.03 38.22 13.99
CA LEU A 283 14.01 37.19 15.02
C LEU A 283 15.45 36.85 15.40
N VAL A 284 15.83 37.01 16.66
CA VAL A 284 17.20 36.75 17.15
C VAL A 284 17.28 35.38 17.81
N ASN A 285 16.32 35.06 18.66
CA ASN A 285 16.34 33.83 19.44
C ASN A 285 14.93 33.36 19.79
N ILE A 286 14.77 32.06 20.02
CA ILE A 286 13.54 31.45 20.53
C ILE A 286 13.92 30.56 21.71
N SER A 287 13.31 30.82 22.86
CA SER A 287 13.56 30.10 24.11
C SER A 287 12.24 29.67 24.74
N GLY A 288 11.96 28.37 24.71
CA GLY A 288 10.70 27.82 25.23
C GLY A 288 9.49 28.44 24.54
N ASN A 289 8.67 29.15 25.32
CA ASN A 289 7.45 29.82 24.86
C ASN A 289 7.65 31.30 24.49
N GLN A 290 8.91 31.72 24.33
CA GLN A 290 9.30 33.12 24.13
C GLN A 290 10.09 33.27 22.83
N ALA A 291 9.76 34.30 22.05
CA ALA A 291 10.48 34.72 20.85
C ALA A 291 11.06 36.11 21.06
N GLU A 292 12.36 36.26 20.81
CA GLU A 292 13.11 37.51 20.98
C GLU A 292 13.37 38.13 19.61
N PHE A 293 12.83 39.32 19.40
CA PHE A 293 12.99 40.08 18.17
C PHE A 293 13.83 41.33 18.40
N GLN A 294 14.72 41.65 17.48
CA GLN A 294 15.46 42.90 17.47
C GLN A 294 14.78 43.91 16.56
N VAL A 295 14.52 45.10 17.09
CA VAL A 295 13.94 46.24 16.36
C VAL A 295 14.67 47.51 16.77
N ASN A 296 15.19 48.27 15.81
CA ASN A 296 15.95 49.50 16.06
C ASN A 296 17.10 49.34 17.09
N GLY A 297 17.77 48.19 17.07
CA GLY A 297 18.85 47.86 18.01
C GLY A 297 18.40 47.48 19.43
N GLN A 298 17.10 47.39 19.71
CA GLN A 298 16.53 46.94 20.98
C GLN A 298 15.99 45.52 20.84
N VAL A 299 16.26 44.66 21.83
CA VAL A 299 15.68 43.31 21.90
C VAL A 299 14.35 43.39 22.63
N GLN A 300 13.32 42.87 21.99
CA GLN A 300 11.98 42.79 22.52
C GLN A 300 11.50 41.34 22.52
N ARG A 301 11.02 40.93 23.68
CA ARG A 301 10.55 39.57 23.92
C ARG A 301 9.03 39.52 23.77
N LEU A 302 8.56 38.60 22.94
CA LEU A 302 7.16 38.24 22.80
C LEU A 302 6.96 36.85 23.42
N THR A 303 5.89 36.69 24.19
CA THR A 303 5.51 35.42 24.80
C THR A 303 4.14 35.04 24.26
N LEU A 304 3.94 33.75 24.03
CA LEU A 304 2.64 33.18 23.68
C LEU A 304 1.65 33.26 24.85
#